data_AF-A0A382FFC2-F1
#
_entry.id   AF-A0A382FFC2-F1
#
_cell.length_a   1.000
_cell.length_b   1.000
_cell.length_c   1.000
_cell.angle_alpha   90.00
_cell.angle_beta   90.00
_cell.angle_gamma   90.00
#
_symmetry.space_group_name_H-M   'P 1'
#
loop_
_entity.id
_entity.type
_entity.pdbx_description
1 polymer ?
#
loop_
_entity_poly.entity_id
_entity_poly.type
_entity_poly.pdbx_seq_one_letter_code
_entity_poly.pdbx_strand_id
1 'polypeptide(L)'
;MARIPLRSRAWHGDEQIELPVPGAWSVDVLHPADAPELPEDGLRQALAQPHAGPSLAELAKGKNTALIVVDDLGRPTPAHRIVP
;
A
#
# COMPACT_ATOMS: atom_id res chain seq x y z
N MET A 1 -2.96 -1.65 35.19
CA MET A 1 -1.98 -1.72 34.07
C MET A 1 -2.80 -1.67 32.80
N ALA A 2 -2.66 -0.62 32.00
CA ALA A 2 -3.38 -0.53 30.73
C ALA A 2 -2.66 -1.38 29.67
N ARG A 3 -3.35 -1.73 28.60
CA ARG A 3 -2.79 -2.46 27.45
C ARG A 3 -3.13 -1.70 26.19
N ILE A 4 -2.15 -1.55 25.30
CA ILE A 4 -2.33 -0.90 24.01
C ILE A 4 -2.10 -1.93 22.89
N PRO A 5 -3.01 -2.01 21.90
CA PRO A 5 -2.81 -2.86 20.74
C PRO A 5 -1.75 -2.25 19.83
N LEU A 6 -0.77 -3.04 19.43
CA LEU A 6 0.26 -2.63 18.46
C LEU A 6 0.32 -3.66 17.34
N ARG A 7 0.31 -3.18 16.09
CA ARG A 7 0.65 -4.02 14.95
C ARG A 7 2.15 -4.28 14.94
N SER A 8 2.52 -5.51 14.65
CA SER A 8 3.88 -6.01 14.64
C SER A 8 4.10 -6.92 13.44
N ARG A 9 5.36 -7.29 13.21
CA ARG A 9 5.79 -8.26 12.18
C ARG A 9 5.55 -7.87 10.73
N ALA A 10 5.42 -6.59 10.37
CA ALA A 10 5.12 -6.09 9.00
C ALA A 10 5.86 -6.75 7.78
N TRP A 11 6.93 -7.52 7.99
CA TRP A 11 7.69 -8.27 6.97
C TRP A 11 7.55 -9.81 7.04
N HIS A 12 6.84 -10.31 8.05
CA HIS A 12 6.67 -11.71 8.41
C HIS A 12 5.21 -12.03 8.83
N GLY A 13 4.25 -11.20 8.39
CA GLY A 13 2.82 -11.29 8.69
C GLY A 13 2.26 -10.06 9.42
N ASP A 14 0.95 -9.91 9.48
CA ASP A 14 0.31 -8.86 10.27
C ASP A 14 -0.21 -9.46 11.57
N GLU A 15 0.50 -9.21 12.66
CA GLU A 15 0.10 -9.65 14.00
C GLU A 15 -0.18 -8.46 14.91
N GLN A 16 -1.26 -8.55 15.68
CA GLN A 16 -1.56 -7.60 16.74
C GLN A 16 -1.06 -8.17 18.07
N ILE A 17 -0.22 -7.40 18.76
CA ILE A 17 0.23 -7.69 20.12
C ILE A 17 -0.36 -6.69 21.11
N GLU A 18 -0.54 -7.12 22.35
CA GLU A 18 -0.98 -6.27 23.45
C GLU A 18 0.22 -5.86 24.29
N LEU A 19 0.62 -4.59 24.21
CA LEU A 19 1.73 -4.05 24.99
C LEU A 19 1.21 -3.53 26.33
N PRO A 20 1.62 -4.12 27.47
CA PRO A 20 1.26 -3.58 28.77
C PRO A 20 2.00 -2.28 29.06
N VAL A 21 1.29 -1.28 29.58
CA VAL A 21 1.86 0.01 29.98
C VAL A 21 1.57 0.30 31.46
N PRO A 22 2.52 0.94 32.18
CA PRO A 22 2.30 1.38 33.55
C PRO A 22 1.11 2.33 33.65
N GLY A 23 0.30 2.20 34.71
CA GLY A 23 -0.88 3.03 34.90
C GLY A 23 -0.59 4.51 35.19
N ALA A 24 0.66 4.85 35.53
CA ALA A 24 1.10 6.22 35.78
C ALA A 24 1.48 6.97 34.49
N TRP A 25 1.52 6.29 33.34
CA TRP A 25 1.93 6.90 32.08
C TRP A 25 0.72 7.50 31.36
N SER A 26 0.88 8.70 30.81
CA SER A 26 0.01 9.21 29.76
C SER A 26 0.57 8.72 28.42
N VAL A 27 -0.23 7.99 27.66
CA VAL A 27 0.20 7.38 26.40
C VAL A 27 -0.77 7.78 25.30
N ASP A 28 -0.23 8.39 24.24
CA ASP A 28 -0.95 8.71 23.02
C ASP A 28 -0.44 7.81 21.89
N VAL A 29 -1.36 7.15 21.19
CA VAL A 29 -1.01 6.32 20.02
C VAL A 29 -1.30 7.14 18.76
N LEU A 30 -0.22 7.53 18.07
CA LEU A 30 -0.30 8.32 16.85
C LEU A 30 -0.18 7.41 15.63
N HIS A 31 -1.32 7.06 15.03
CA HIS A 31 -1.34 6.30 13.79
C HIS A 31 -1.15 7.23 12.59
N PRO A 32 -0.52 6.75 11.50
CA PRO A 32 -0.61 7.42 10.21
C PRO A 32 -2.07 7.63 9.82
N ALA A 33 -2.37 8.73 9.13
CA ALA A 33 -3.68 8.89 8.52
C ALA A 33 -3.84 7.85 7.41
N ASP A 34 -4.71 6.86 7.66
CA ASP A 34 -4.98 5.80 6.69
C ASP A 34 -5.97 6.28 5.63
N ALA A 35 -6.02 5.58 4.50
CA ALA A 35 -6.96 5.83 3.42
C ALA A 35 -7.82 4.58 3.16
N PRO A 36 -9.07 4.75 2.71
CA PRO A 36 -9.85 3.63 2.22
C PRO A 36 -9.09 2.88 1.12
N GLU A 37 -9.28 1.56 1.07
CA GLU A 37 -8.74 0.76 -0.01
C GLU A 37 -9.23 1.28 -1.38
N LEU A 38 -8.30 1.40 -2.34
CA LEU A 38 -8.65 1.75 -3.71
C LEU A 38 -9.39 0.57 -4.35
N PRO A 39 -10.64 0.71 -4.81
CA PRO A 39 -11.34 -0.38 -5.50
C PRO A 39 -10.74 -0.66 -6.88
N GLU A 40 -11.03 -1.84 -7.44
CA GLU A 40 -10.50 -2.24 -8.75
C GLU A 40 -10.86 -1.24 -9.87
N ASP A 41 -12.08 -0.74 -9.90
CA ASP A 41 -12.50 0.27 -10.88
C ASP A 41 -11.72 1.59 -10.73
N GLY A 42 -11.40 1.98 -9.49
CA GLY A 42 -10.58 3.15 -9.20
C GLY A 42 -9.15 2.98 -9.71
N LEU A 43 -8.59 1.78 -9.57
CA LEU A 43 -7.27 1.44 -10.10
C LEU A 43 -7.26 1.48 -11.64
N ARG A 44 -8.29 0.92 -12.29
CA ARG A 44 -8.46 0.98 -13.75
C ARG A 44 -8.55 2.41 -14.25
N GLN A 45 -9.33 3.26 -13.55
CA GLN A 45 -9.46 4.66 -13.90
C GLN A 45 -8.13 5.41 -13.77
N ALA A 46 -7.38 5.19 -12.67
CA ALA A 46 -6.09 5.83 -12.46
C ALA A 46 -5.07 5.49 -13.56
N LEU A 47 -5.07 4.24 -14.06
CA LEU A 47 -4.22 3.82 -15.17
C LEU A 47 -4.67 4.41 -16.52
N ALA A 48 -5.97 4.57 -16.73
CA ALA A 48 -6.53 5.13 -17.94
C ALA A 48 -6.40 6.67 -18.03
N GLN A 49 -6.35 7.35 -16.88
CA GLN A 49 -6.35 8.80 -16.76
C GLN A 49 -5.09 9.27 -16.00
N PRO A 50 -3.92 9.34 -16.66
CA PRO A 50 -2.70 9.78 -16.01
C PRO A 50 -2.83 11.23 -15.54
N HIS A 51 -2.29 11.53 -14.35
CA HIS A 51 -2.28 12.89 -13.82
C HIS A 51 -1.51 13.89 -14.71
N ALA A 52 -0.50 13.42 -15.44
CA ALA A 52 0.27 14.21 -16.37
C ALA A 52 0.81 13.36 -17.52
N GLY A 53 0.85 13.94 -18.71
CA GLY A 53 1.38 13.30 -19.92
C GLY A 53 0.37 12.41 -20.65
N PRO A 54 0.80 11.77 -21.76
CA PRO A 54 -0.04 10.85 -22.52
C PRO A 54 -0.30 9.55 -21.75
N SER A 55 -1.40 8.89 -22.06
CA SER A 55 -1.75 7.58 -21.54
C SER A 55 -0.75 6.49 -21.94
N LEU A 56 -0.70 5.40 -21.18
CA LEU A 56 0.10 4.21 -21.56
C LEU A 56 -0.30 3.68 -22.94
N ALA A 57 -1.58 3.74 -23.29
CA ALA A 57 -2.10 3.34 -24.60
C ALA A 57 -1.53 4.19 -25.74
N GLU A 58 -1.43 5.51 -25.55
CA GLU A 58 -0.82 6.42 -26.53
C GLU A 58 0.69 6.19 -26.64
N LEU A 59 1.38 6.00 -25.51
CA LEU A 59 2.81 5.72 -25.48
C LEU A 59 3.17 4.38 -26.15
N ALA A 60 2.30 3.38 -26.02
CA ALA A 60 2.49 2.05 -26.61
C ALA A 60 2.19 1.99 -28.12
N LYS A 61 1.58 3.02 -28.70
CA LYS A 61 1.19 3.00 -30.12
C LYS A 61 2.41 2.82 -31.03
N GLY A 62 2.40 1.76 -31.83
CA GLY A 62 3.50 1.42 -32.75
C GLY A 62 4.76 0.88 -32.05
N LYS A 63 4.68 0.53 -30.77
CA LYS A 63 5.75 -0.16 -30.05
C LYS A 63 5.48 -1.66 -30.06
N ASN A 64 6.55 -2.44 -30.22
CA ASN A 64 6.46 -3.90 -30.27
C ASN A 64 7.01 -4.56 -29.00
N THR A 65 7.65 -3.79 -28.13
CA THR A 65 8.27 -4.24 -26.88
C THR A 65 8.02 -3.22 -25.78
N ALA A 66 7.83 -3.73 -24.57
CA ALA A 66 7.69 -2.92 -23.36
C ALA A 66 8.43 -3.60 -22.20
N LEU A 67 8.95 -2.81 -21.28
CA LEU A 67 9.51 -3.26 -20.00
C LEU A 67 8.61 -2.72 -18.89
N ILE A 68 8.08 -3.61 -18.06
CA ILE A 68 7.34 -3.24 -16.85
C ILE A 68 8.27 -3.53 -15.67
N VAL A 69 8.67 -2.48 -14.96
CA VAL A 69 9.47 -2.60 -13.73
C VAL A 69 8.50 -2.78 -12.57
N VAL A 70 8.72 -3.84 -11.79
CA VAL A 70 7.92 -4.17 -10.59
C VAL A 70 8.81 -4.17 -9.37
N ASP A 71 8.22 -3.91 -8.21
CA ASP A 71 8.90 -4.00 -6.94
C ASP A 71 9.38 -5.44 -6.64
N ASP A 72 10.40 -5.56 -5.79
CA ASP A 72 10.86 -6.85 -5.28
C ASP A 72 9.93 -7.40 -4.18
N LEU A 73 10.25 -8.60 -3.67
CA LEU A 73 9.47 -9.27 -2.62
C LEU A 73 9.45 -8.51 -1.28
N GLY A 74 10.37 -7.55 -1.08
CA GLY A 74 10.49 -6.77 0.15
C GLY A 74 9.59 -5.55 0.18
N ARG A 75 8.62 -5.42 -0.74
CA ARG A 75 7.65 -4.33 -0.78
C ARG A 75 6.23 -4.87 -0.66
N PRO A 76 5.35 -4.20 0.12
CA PRO A 76 3.96 -4.62 0.29
C PRO A 76 3.08 -4.24 -0.91
N THR A 77 3.65 -3.75 -2.00
CA THR A 77 2.90 -3.36 -3.21
C THR A 77 2.13 -4.57 -3.74
N PRO A 78 0.79 -4.51 -3.82
CA PRO A 78 -0.01 -5.64 -4.32
C PRO A 78 0.06 -5.70 -5.85
N ALA A 79 1.22 -6.06 -6.40
CA ALA A 79 1.51 -6.02 -7.83
C ALA A 79 0.51 -6.84 -8.67
N HIS A 80 0.00 -7.95 -8.12
CA HIS A 80 -1.05 -8.80 -8.73
C HIS A 80 -2.36 -8.07 -9.06
N ARG A 81 -2.57 -6.86 -8.51
CA ARG A 81 -3.73 -6.03 -8.83
C ARG A 81 -3.50 -5.15 -10.07
N ILE A 82 -2.25 -4.92 -10.48
CA ILE A 82 -1.84 -3.89 -11.45
C ILE A 82 -1.25 -4.52 -12.73
N VAL A 83 -0.32 -5.46 -12.55
CA VAL A 83 0.43 -6.16 -13.62
C VAL A 83 0.07 -7.64 -13.54
N PRO A 84 0.14 -8.36 -14.67
CA PRO A 84 -0.82 -9.42 -15.00
C PRO A 84 -1.03 -10.46 -13.90
#